data_AF-A0A3P8HP59-F1
#
_entry.id   AF-A0A3P8HP59-F1
#
_cell.length_a   1.000
_cell.length_b   1.000
_cell.length_c   1.000
_cell.angle_alpha   90.00
_cell.angle_beta   90.00
_cell.angle_gamma   90.00
#
_symmetry.space_group_name_H-M   'P 1'
#
loop_
_entity.id
_entity.type
_entity.pdbx_description
1 polymer ?
#
loop_
_entity_poly.entity_id
_entity_poly.type
_entity_poly.pdbx_seq_one_letter_code
_entity_poly.pdbx_strand_id
1 'polypeptide(L)'
;MSFLQRAVEDFTYSNLLDYASQTRDPVEQMAYVVAFSVSCYSSTAYRVGKPFNSLLGETYECDRTDDMGWRCISEQVSHHPPGCSQYCESLRHKWKVWQDYFLSTKFRGKYLSISPKVFGISLAMVTLEEEAERGKLELKVDVGGMIGIEEGG
;
A
#
# COMPACT_ATOMS: atom_id res chain seq x y z
N MET A 1 14.44 1.16 -12.21
CA MET A 1 13.19 0.79 -11.50
C MET A 1 12.18 1.91 -11.69
N SER A 2 11.02 1.60 -12.26
CA SER A 2 9.91 2.56 -12.38
C SER A 2 9.20 2.74 -11.04
N PHE A 3 8.29 3.71 -10.93
CA PHE A 3 7.51 3.89 -9.71
C PHE A 3 6.61 2.67 -9.43
N LEU A 4 6.04 2.05 -10.47
CA LEU A 4 5.18 0.88 -10.31
C LEU A 4 5.92 -0.31 -9.68
N GLN A 5 7.14 -0.57 -10.16
CA GLN A 5 8.02 -1.59 -9.56
C GLN A 5 8.39 -1.26 -8.12
N ARG A 6 8.53 0.03 -7.80
CA ARG A 6 8.81 0.48 -6.44
C ARG A 6 7.61 0.23 -5.51
N ALA A 7 6.39 0.51 -5.96
CA ALA A 7 5.18 0.35 -5.16
C ALA A 7 4.91 -1.11 -4.77
N VAL A 8 5.39 -2.08 -5.57
CA VAL A 8 5.30 -3.50 -5.23
C VAL A 8 6.24 -3.90 -4.08
N GLU A 9 7.29 -3.11 -3.79
CA GLU A 9 8.18 -3.39 -2.65
C GLU A 9 7.45 -3.30 -1.29
N ASP A 10 6.29 -2.63 -1.22
CA ASP A 10 5.44 -2.58 -0.03
C ASP A 10 5.06 -3.98 0.48
N PHE A 11 4.93 -4.95 -0.42
CA PHE A 11 4.59 -6.34 -0.09
C PHE A 11 5.79 -7.19 0.35
N THR A 12 6.95 -6.59 0.62
CA THR A 12 8.13 -7.31 1.16
C THR A 12 7.81 -8.04 2.47
N TYR A 13 6.93 -7.45 3.31
CA TYR A 13 6.49 -8.02 4.58
C TYR A 13 5.01 -8.44 4.54
N SER A 14 4.55 -8.96 3.39
CA SER A 14 3.17 -9.43 3.18
C SER A 14 2.72 -10.51 4.18
N ASN A 15 3.66 -11.23 4.80
CA ASN A 15 3.38 -12.24 5.84
C ASN A 15 2.65 -11.64 7.05
N LEU A 16 2.77 -10.33 7.29
CA LEU A 16 1.99 -9.65 8.34
C LEU A 16 0.49 -9.67 8.02
N LEU A 17 0.11 -9.57 6.74
CA LEU A 17 -1.28 -9.70 6.31
C LEU A 17 -1.78 -11.14 6.41
N ASP A 18 -0.90 -12.13 6.19
CA ASP A 18 -1.23 -13.54 6.43
C ASP A 18 -1.53 -13.80 7.90
N TYR A 19 -0.78 -13.19 8.83
CA TYR A 19 -1.09 -13.29 10.26
C TYR A 19 -2.38 -12.55 10.63
N ALA A 20 -2.57 -11.34 10.09
CA ALA A 20 -3.81 -10.58 10.30
C ALA A 20 -5.04 -11.37 9.85
N SER A 21 -4.96 -12.07 8.71
CA SER A 21 -6.08 -12.85 8.16
C SER A 21 -6.50 -14.05 9.00
N GLN A 22 -5.58 -14.56 9.83
CA GLN A 22 -5.81 -15.74 10.69
C GLN A 22 -6.10 -15.34 12.14
N THR A 23 -5.96 -14.05 12.49
CA THR A 23 -6.10 -13.56 13.86
C THR A 23 -7.57 -13.27 14.17
N ARG A 24 -8.04 -13.77 15.32
CA ARG A 24 -9.43 -13.60 15.78
C ARG A 24 -9.63 -12.40 16.71
N ASP A 25 -8.60 -12.02 17.46
CA ASP A 25 -8.66 -10.83 18.31
C ASP A 25 -8.55 -9.58 17.44
N PRO A 26 -9.57 -8.70 17.41
CA PRO A 26 -9.55 -7.51 16.56
C PRO A 26 -8.38 -6.56 16.87
N VAL A 27 -7.94 -6.50 18.13
CA VAL A 27 -6.82 -5.62 18.54
C VAL A 27 -5.50 -6.17 18.00
N GLU A 28 -5.24 -7.46 18.17
CA GLU A 28 -4.06 -8.12 17.61
C GLU A 28 -4.07 -8.10 16.07
N GLN A 29 -5.22 -8.33 15.43
CA GLN A 29 -5.39 -8.23 13.99
C GLN A 29 -5.01 -6.83 13.50
N MET A 30 -5.53 -5.79 14.16
CA MET A 30 -5.20 -4.40 13.86
C MET A 30 -3.70 -4.14 14.01
N ALA A 31 -3.06 -4.69 15.05
CA ALA A 31 -1.62 -4.52 15.26
C ALA A 31 -0.80 -5.07 14.08
N TYR A 32 -1.18 -6.21 13.50
CA TYR A 32 -0.52 -6.74 12.30
C TYR A 32 -0.71 -5.86 11.07
N VAL A 33 -1.92 -5.31 10.85
CA VAL A 33 -2.16 -4.43 9.69
C VAL A 33 -1.43 -3.08 9.84
N VAL A 34 -1.34 -2.54 11.06
CA VAL A 34 -0.53 -1.36 11.37
C VAL A 34 0.95 -1.66 11.14
N ALA A 35 1.44 -2.81 11.61
CA ALA A 35 2.83 -3.23 11.39
C ALA A 35 3.14 -3.36 9.89
N PHE A 36 2.23 -3.92 9.09
CA PHE A 36 2.36 -3.99 7.64
C PHE A 36 2.48 -2.59 7.02
N SER A 37 1.57 -1.68 7.37
CA SER A 37 1.59 -0.30 6.86
C SER A 37 2.89 0.44 7.17
N VAL A 38 3.45 0.26 8.38
CA VAL A 38 4.74 0.84 8.75
C VAL A 38 5.90 0.19 8.00
N SER A 39 5.82 -1.11 7.74
CA SER A 39 6.88 -1.87 7.04
C SER A 39 7.13 -1.38 5.61
N CYS A 40 6.14 -0.79 4.93
CA CYS A 40 6.27 -0.19 3.60
C CYS A 40 7.40 0.88 3.55
N TYR A 41 7.65 1.57 4.65
CA TYR A 41 8.70 2.61 4.73
C TYR A 41 10.10 2.04 4.96
N SER A 42 10.25 0.76 5.31
CA SER A 42 11.56 0.14 5.61
C SER A 42 12.58 0.30 4.47
N SER A 43 12.10 0.28 3.24
CA SER A 43 12.91 0.33 2.02
C SER A 43 13.29 1.75 1.56
N THR A 44 12.80 2.77 2.27
CA THR A 44 12.97 4.20 1.92
C THR A 44 14.24 4.82 2.54
N ALA A 45 14.70 4.29 3.68
CA ALA A 45 15.80 4.87 4.47
C ALA A 45 17.13 5.02 3.71
N TYR A 46 17.40 4.13 2.74
CA TYR A 46 18.67 4.10 2.00
C TYR A 46 18.53 4.43 0.51
N ARG A 47 17.32 4.78 0.05
CA ARG A 47 17.05 5.03 -1.38
C ARG A 47 16.57 6.46 -1.62
N VAL A 48 17.52 7.39 -1.64
CA VAL A 48 17.32 8.83 -1.86
C VAL A 48 17.07 9.18 -3.34
N GLY A 49 17.29 8.24 -4.26
CA GLY A 49 17.07 8.42 -5.70
C GLY A 49 15.59 8.37 -6.08
N LYS A 50 15.13 9.38 -6.83
CA LYS A 50 13.77 9.40 -7.39
C LYS A 50 13.61 8.24 -8.40
N PRO A 51 12.58 7.37 -8.26
CA PRO A 51 12.30 6.36 -9.28
C PRO A 51 11.95 7.02 -10.62
N PHE A 52 12.09 6.27 -11.72
CA PHE A 52 11.65 6.77 -13.02
C PHE A 52 10.13 7.03 -12.96
N ASN A 53 9.72 8.20 -13.46
CA ASN A 53 8.30 8.53 -13.58
C ASN A 53 7.72 7.64 -14.67
N SER A 54 6.79 6.76 -14.32
CA SER A 54 6.15 5.85 -15.26
C SER A 54 5.36 6.62 -16.31
N LEU A 55 5.24 6.04 -17.50
CA LEU A 55 4.41 6.59 -18.57
C LEU A 55 2.93 6.46 -18.20
N LEU A 56 2.07 7.38 -18.67
CA LEU A 56 0.62 7.25 -18.47
C LEU A 56 0.13 5.95 -19.12
N GLY A 57 -0.59 5.12 -18.37
CA GLY A 57 -1.01 3.79 -18.81
C GLY A 57 0.08 2.71 -18.80
N GLU A 58 1.29 3.02 -18.31
CA GLU A 58 2.27 1.97 -17.99
C GLU A 58 1.68 1.05 -16.92
N THR A 59 1.82 -0.26 -17.11
CA THR A 59 1.42 -1.29 -16.16
C THR A 59 2.62 -2.08 -15.67
N TYR A 60 2.49 -2.64 -14.47
CA TYR A 60 3.45 -3.59 -13.92
C TYR A 60 2.70 -4.71 -13.20
N GLU A 61 3.14 -5.94 -13.42
CA GLU A 61 2.61 -7.14 -12.77
C GLU A 61 3.73 -7.85 -12.00
N CYS A 62 3.41 -8.35 -10.82
CA CYS A 62 4.30 -9.16 -10.01
C CYS A 62 3.55 -10.36 -9.46
N ASP A 63 3.93 -11.56 -9.91
CA ASP A 63 3.40 -12.81 -9.42
C ASP A 63 4.37 -13.44 -8.42
N ARG A 64 3.91 -13.61 -7.18
CA ARG A 64 4.62 -14.27 -6.08
C ARG A 64 3.76 -15.38 -5.51
N THR A 65 2.87 -15.95 -6.31
CA THR A 65 1.91 -16.98 -5.85
C THR A 65 2.64 -18.23 -5.36
N ASP A 66 3.71 -18.64 -6.04
CA ASP A 66 4.45 -19.87 -5.73
C ASP A 66 5.20 -19.76 -4.39
N ASP A 67 5.80 -18.61 -4.09
CA ASP A 67 6.67 -18.44 -2.92
C ASP A 67 6.02 -17.65 -1.77
N MET A 68 5.30 -16.57 -2.05
CA MET A 68 4.63 -15.72 -1.04
C MET A 68 3.10 -15.81 -1.04
N GLY A 69 2.48 -16.46 -2.02
CA GLY A 69 1.03 -16.70 -2.07
C GLY A 69 0.18 -15.53 -2.59
N TRP A 70 0.79 -14.47 -3.12
CA TRP A 70 0.10 -13.28 -3.61
C TRP A 70 0.52 -12.88 -5.04
N ARG A 71 -0.33 -12.10 -5.70
CA ARG A 71 -0.03 -11.45 -6.97
C ARG A 71 -0.47 -9.99 -6.94
N CYS A 72 0.19 -9.13 -7.71
CA CYS A 72 -0.04 -7.70 -7.73
C CYS A 72 -0.05 -7.15 -9.16
N ILE A 73 -0.93 -6.18 -9.41
CA ILE A 73 -0.96 -5.36 -10.62
C ILE A 73 -0.98 -3.88 -10.24
N SER A 74 -0.23 -3.07 -10.97
CA SER A 74 -0.15 -1.62 -10.77
C SER A 74 -0.21 -0.90 -12.10
N GLU A 75 -0.88 0.25 -12.15
CA GLU A 75 -1.02 1.09 -13.35
C GLU A 75 -0.76 2.56 -13.00
N GLN A 76 -0.02 3.26 -13.86
CA GLN A 76 0.10 4.70 -13.80
C GLN A 76 -1.17 5.37 -14.37
N VAL A 77 -2.14 5.66 -13.50
CA VAL A 77 -3.46 6.20 -13.85
C VAL A 77 -3.49 7.72 -14.09
N SER A 78 -2.47 8.45 -13.66
CA SER A 78 -2.40 9.90 -13.84
C SER A 78 -0.98 10.42 -14.05
N HIS A 79 -0.81 11.41 -14.92
CA HIS A 79 0.47 12.07 -15.16
C HIS A 79 0.57 13.46 -14.53
N HIS A 80 -0.55 14.16 -14.38
CA HIS A 80 -0.61 15.54 -13.86
C HIS A 80 -1.81 15.73 -12.90
N PRO A 81 -1.64 15.54 -11.58
CA PRO A 81 -0.41 15.12 -10.89
C PRO A 81 -0.07 13.63 -11.10
N PRO A 82 1.20 13.20 -10.95
CA PRO A 82 1.56 11.78 -11.03
C PRO A 82 0.77 10.94 -10.02
N GLY A 83 0.08 9.93 -10.53
CA GLY A 83 -0.78 9.03 -9.78
C GLY A 83 -0.66 7.58 -10.28
N CYS A 84 -0.63 6.64 -9.36
CA CYS A 84 -0.62 5.19 -9.61
C CYS A 84 -1.71 4.52 -8.79
N SER A 85 -2.37 3.51 -9.36
CA SER A 85 -3.27 2.62 -8.64
C SER A 85 -2.70 1.20 -8.63
N GLN A 86 -2.88 0.47 -7.54
CA GLN A 86 -2.29 -0.84 -7.29
C GLN A 86 -3.31 -1.76 -6.63
N TYR A 87 -3.39 -2.99 -7.09
CA TYR A 87 -4.21 -4.06 -6.52
C TYR A 87 -3.35 -5.29 -6.27
N CYS A 88 -3.40 -5.81 -5.04
CA CYS A 88 -2.74 -7.05 -4.66
C CYS A 88 -3.72 -7.98 -3.96
N GLU A 89 -3.62 -9.26 -4.24
CA GLU A 89 -4.44 -10.28 -3.59
C GLU A 89 -3.62 -11.51 -3.24
N SER A 90 -3.94 -12.10 -2.09
CA SER A 90 -3.43 -13.40 -1.66
C SER A 90 -4.41 -14.50 -2.00
N LEU A 91 -3.98 -15.42 -2.86
CA LEU A 91 -4.76 -16.60 -3.21
C LEU A 91 -4.72 -17.65 -2.09
N ARG A 92 -3.70 -17.59 -1.22
CA ARG A 92 -3.51 -18.52 -0.10
C ARG A 92 -4.25 -18.10 1.16
N HIS A 93 -4.16 -16.82 1.52
CA HIS A 93 -4.62 -16.29 2.81
C HIS A 93 -5.81 -15.33 2.68
N LYS A 94 -6.39 -15.20 1.47
CA LYS A 94 -7.67 -14.54 1.18
C LYS A 94 -7.77 -13.09 1.67
N TRP A 95 -6.64 -12.40 1.73
CA TRP A 95 -6.59 -10.96 1.91
C TRP A 95 -6.43 -10.26 0.56
N LYS A 96 -6.92 -9.02 0.47
CA LYS A 96 -6.79 -8.14 -0.68
C LYS A 96 -6.31 -6.77 -0.23
N VAL A 97 -5.60 -6.05 -1.07
CA VAL A 97 -5.07 -4.72 -0.79
C VAL A 97 -5.24 -3.86 -2.04
N TRP A 98 -5.84 -2.68 -1.85
CA TRP A 98 -5.93 -1.63 -2.86
C TRP A 98 -5.06 -0.46 -2.39
N GLN A 99 -4.27 0.15 -3.28
CA GLN A 99 -3.41 1.27 -2.92
C GLN A 99 -3.36 2.28 -4.06
N ASP A 100 -3.64 3.53 -3.74
CA ASP A 100 -3.43 4.65 -4.66
C ASP A 100 -2.28 5.52 -4.15
N TYR A 101 -1.42 5.93 -5.08
CA TYR A 101 -0.24 6.75 -4.80
C TYR A 101 -0.33 8.03 -5.60
N PHE A 102 -0.57 9.16 -4.93
CA PHE A 102 -0.52 10.49 -5.53
C PHE A 102 0.60 11.32 -4.90
N LEU A 103 1.66 11.55 -5.67
CA LEU A 103 2.83 12.29 -5.18
C LEU A 103 2.77 13.77 -5.59
N SER A 104 2.95 14.66 -4.62
CA SER A 104 3.21 16.08 -4.90
C SER A 104 4.58 16.46 -4.34
N THR A 105 5.49 16.83 -5.23
CA THR A 105 6.81 17.30 -4.83
C THR A 105 6.83 18.83 -4.84
N LYS A 106 7.35 19.43 -3.76
CA LYS A 106 7.61 20.87 -3.66
C LYS A 106 9.08 21.09 -3.36
N PHE A 107 9.79 21.75 -4.26
CA PHE A 107 11.17 22.16 -4.02
C PHE A 107 11.19 23.43 -3.17
N ARG A 108 11.93 23.41 -2.04
CA ARG A 108 12.06 24.55 -1.11
C ARG A 108 13.50 25.03 -1.00
N GLY A 109 14.19 25.15 -2.13
CA GLY A 109 15.53 25.72 -2.22
C GLY A 109 16.64 24.80 -1.72
N LYS A 110 16.69 24.53 -0.41
CA LYS A 110 17.73 23.68 0.22
C LYS A 110 17.34 22.20 0.35
N TYR A 111 16.06 21.88 0.20
CA TYR A 111 15.55 20.51 0.30
C TYR A 111 14.34 20.30 -0.61
N LEU A 112 14.15 19.05 -1.03
CA LEU A 112 12.95 18.60 -1.72
C LEU A 112 11.95 18.12 -0.67
N SER A 113 10.82 18.80 -0.54
CA SER A 113 9.69 18.29 0.25
C SER A 113 8.88 17.37 -0.65
N ILE A 114 8.96 16.07 -0.39
CA ILE A 114 8.06 15.10 -0.99
C ILE A 114 6.89 14.96 -0.01
N SER A 115 5.80 15.65 -0.32
CA SER A 115 4.55 15.44 0.41
C SER A 115 3.73 14.46 -0.42
N PRO A 116 3.59 13.19 0.01
CA PRO A 116 2.53 12.38 -0.57
C PRO A 116 1.23 13.15 -0.37
N LYS A 117 0.61 13.64 -1.46
CA LYS A 117 -0.63 14.40 -1.36
C LYS A 117 -1.71 13.34 -1.28
N VAL A 118 -2.07 13.04 -0.06
CA VAL A 118 -2.78 11.84 0.29
C VAL A 118 -4.22 12.19 0.58
N PHE A 119 -5.05 11.97 -0.45
CA PHE A 119 -6.40 11.45 -0.27
C PHE A 119 -6.32 9.93 -0.02
N GLY A 120 -5.51 9.51 0.96
CA GLY A 120 -5.15 8.11 1.25
C GLY A 120 -3.77 7.70 0.69
N ILE A 121 -2.78 7.50 1.57
CA ILE A 121 -1.82 6.41 1.38
C ILE A 121 -2.52 5.22 2.01
N SER A 122 -2.55 4.15 1.22
CA SER A 122 -3.16 2.86 1.51
C SER A 122 -4.58 2.98 2.00
N LEU A 123 -5.57 3.04 1.11
CA LEU A 123 -6.83 2.37 1.43
C LEU A 123 -6.56 0.87 1.36
N ALA A 124 -5.69 0.34 2.24
CA ALA A 124 -5.41 -1.08 2.34
C ALA A 124 -6.70 -1.72 2.81
N MET A 125 -7.53 -2.01 1.83
CA MET A 125 -8.82 -2.61 2.04
C MET A 125 -8.59 -4.08 2.24
N VAL A 126 -8.13 -4.42 3.44
CA VAL A 126 -7.90 -5.79 3.83
C VAL A 126 -9.25 -6.43 4.08
N THR A 127 -9.82 -6.99 3.02
CA THR A 127 -10.97 -7.88 3.13
C THR A 127 -10.44 -9.26 3.50
N LEU A 128 -10.81 -9.74 4.68
CA LEU A 128 -10.50 -11.08 5.17
C LEU A 128 -11.76 -11.94 4.98
N GLU A 129 -11.72 -12.94 4.10
CA GLU A 129 -12.94 -13.65 3.66
C GLU A 129 -13.71 -14.43 4.75
N GLU A 130 -13.14 -14.68 5.94
CA GLU A 130 -13.93 -15.25 7.06
C GLU A 130 -14.88 -14.22 7.72
N GLU A 131 -14.80 -12.94 7.33
CA GLU A 131 -15.51 -11.80 7.93
C GLU A 131 -16.45 -11.08 6.94
N ALA A 132 -17.00 -11.78 5.94
CA ALA A 132 -18.00 -11.18 5.05
C ALA A 132 -19.27 -10.67 5.80
N GLU A 133 -19.44 -11.03 7.08
CA GLU A 133 -20.51 -10.54 7.96
C GLU A 133 -20.08 -9.40 8.92
N ARG A 134 -18.78 -9.08 9.08
CA ARG A 134 -18.29 -8.20 10.16
C ARG A 134 -17.68 -6.86 9.74
N GLY A 135 -17.63 -6.57 8.45
CA GLY A 135 -17.37 -5.22 7.95
C GLY A 135 -15.98 -5.00 7.36
N LYS A 136 -15.86 -3.84 6.73
CA LYS A 136 -14.76 -3.41 5.86
C LYS A 136 -13.73 -2.65 6.70
N LEU A 137 -12.54 -3.21 6.96
CA LEU A 137 -11.47 -2.49 7.67
C LEU A 137 -10.74 -1.54 6.71
N GLU A 138 -10.94 -0.23 6.92
CA GLU A 138 -10.31 0.84 6.16
C GLU A 138 -9.28 1.56 7.04
N LEU A 139 -8.00 1.35 6.77
CA LEU A 139 -6.91 2.05 7.47
C LEU A 139 -6.40 3.18 6.60
N LYS A 140 -6.54 4.44 7.00
CA LYS A 140 -5.93 5.59 6.31
C LYS A 140 -4.64 5.98 7.03
N VAL A 141 -3.50 5.86 6.36
CA VAL A 141 -2.20 6.27 6.91
C VAL A 141 -1.71 7.53 6.22
N ASP A 142 -1.72 8.67 6.91
CA ASP A 142 -1.13 9.93 6.41
C ASP A 142 0.27 10.12 7.00
N VAL A 143 1.27 10.26 6.13
CA VAL A 143 2.68 10.52 6.50
C VAL A 143 2.88 11.98 6.99
N GLY A 144 1.81 12.78 7.02
CA GLY A 144 1.79 14.16 7.54
C GLY A 144 1.23 14.34 8.95
N GLY A 145 0.62 13.33 9.56
CA GLY A 145 0.09 13.42 10.93
C GLY A 145 -1.23 12.68 11.14
N MET A 146 -1.25 11.88 12.20
CA MET A 146 -2.38 11.15 12.79
C MET A 146 -2.98 9.99 11.96
N ILE A 147 -2.85 8.79 12.54
CA ILE A 147 -3.65 7.60 12.21
C ILE A 147 -5.10 7.91 12.63
N GLY A 148 -6.05 7.81 11.71
CA GLY A 148 -7.48 7.97 11.96
C GLY A 148 -8.26 6.74 11.50
N ILE A 149 -9.20 6.28 12.33
CA ILE A 149 -10.11 5.16 12.04
C ILE A 149 -11.50 5.77 11.75
N GLU A 150 -12.10 5.42 10.62
CA GLU A 150 -13.52 5.69 10.33
C GLU A 150 -14.23 4.35 10.13
N GLU A 151 -15.31 4.12 10.88
CA GLU A 151 -16.21 3.00 10.63
C GLU A 151 -17.06 3.32 9.39
N GLY A 152 -17.01 2.47 8.37
CA GLY A 152 -17.85 2.59 7.19
C GLY A 152 -19.32 2.33 7.54
N GLY A 153 -20.17 3.33 7.32
CA GLY A 153 -21.64 3.23 7.42
C GLY A 153 -22.31 2.67 6.17
#